data_AF-A0A453M604-F1
#
_entry.id   AF-A0A453M604-F1
#
_cell.length_a   1.000
_cell.length_b   1.000
_cell.length_c   1.000
_cell.angle_alpha   90.00
_cell.angle_beta   90.00
_cell.angle_gamma   90.00
#
_symmetry.space_group_name_H-M   'P 1'
#
loop_
_entity.id
_entity.type
_entity.pdbx_description
1 polymer ?
#
loop_
_entity_poly.entity_id
_entity_poly.type
_entity_poly.pdbx_seq_one_letter_code
_entity_poly.pdbx_strand_id
1 'polypeptide(L)'
;MGDNSTAFSLPQPHLQRTKLCDLEDQELEPLYVQRRDELKQLVASMIKPKIVQGRTLNGKEFVSFLGQILEALNKGEIPSTGSLVEVFNKGILERCLKVYTERMEIVGLPVSVDKLQLVHGLAEDEARKLFDKQHFGKHYAAQSFLNLDEEIKKVLRSYGLANEYQSSKLCEAKFSECEEKMDHLQALKLPSMAKFNAGFLRCNQSFEMECVGPAKGSYEHRMSKMLARSRALFIREYNNKLFNWLVIFSLTMVVIGRFVVKLLLLEAAAWVMFIFLETYTRLFWSSESLYYNPVWHAIVSSWEAIVYSPVLDLDRWAIPIVVMMSFLAVYWRCIGARGRIGRSVLPLYNGSFRSSSGRPRTD
;
A
#
# COMPACT_ATOMS: atom_id res chain seq x y z
N MET A 1 48.91 -16.28 35.32
CA MET A 1 48.62 -17.74 35.31
C MET A 1 49.29 -18.31 36.55
N GLY A 2 48.57 -18.84 37.54
CA GLY A 2 49.19 -19.54 38.68
C GLY A 2 48.48 -19.57 40.04
N ASP A 3 47.41 -18.81 40.27
CA ASP A 3 46.98 -18.54 41.66
C ASP A 3 46.22 -19.68 42.39
N ASN A 4 46.01 -20.86 41.76
CA ASN A 4 45.29 -22.00 42.35
C ASN A 4 45.95 -23.36 42.05
N SER A 5 47.25 -23.40 41.78
CA SER A 5 47.95 -24.65 41.48
C SER A 5 48.57 -25.21 42.76
N THR A 6 47.89 -26.13 43.44
CA THR A 6 48.45 -26.89 44.57
C THR A 6 49.18 -28.12 44.02
N ALA A 7 50.50 -28.20 44.19
CA ALA A 7 51.28 -29.39 43.87
C ALA A 7 51.56 -30.19 45.14
N PHE A 8 51.35 -31.50 45.11
CA PHE A 8 51.62 -32.41 46.21
C PHE A 8 52.38 -33.63 45.67
N SER A 9 53.51 -33.97 46.29
CA SER A 9 54.34 -35.10 45.88
C SER A 9 54.15 -36.30 46.80
N LEU A 10 54.15 -37.49 46.20
CA LEU A 10 54.16 -38.75 46.92
C LEU A 10 55.49 -39.46 46.63
N PRO A 11 56.20 -39.98 47.65
CA PRO A 11 57.38 -40.80 47.43
C PRO A 11 56.99 -42.15 46.80
N GLN A 12 57.96 -42.95 46.40
CA GLN A 12 57.68 -44.26 45.83
C GLN A 12 57.04 -45.17 46.90
N PRO A 13 55.87 -45.79 46.67
CA PRO A 13 55.20 -46.58 47.70
C PRO A 13 55.90 -47.89 48.04
N HIS A 14 56.53 -48.54 47.06
CA HIS A 14 57.24 -49.81 47.22
C HIS A 14 58.16 -50.07 46.01
N LEU A 15 59.16 -50.95 46.15
CA LEU A 15 60.07 -51.34 45.07
C LEU A 15 59.37 -52.18 43.99
N GLN A 16 58.42 -53.04 44.38
CA GLN A 16 57.65 -53.88 43.46
C GLN A 16 56.42 -53.14 42.91
N ARG A 17 56.61 -52.37 41.83
CA ARG A 17 55.59 -51.48 41.25
C ARG A 17 54.37 -52.20 40.66
N THR A 18 54.49 -53.46 40.27
CA THR A 18 53.42 -54.21 39.58
C THR A 18 52.43 -54.88 40.51
N LYS A 19 52.70 -54.92 41.82
CA LYS A 19 51.86 -55.60 42.83
C LYS A 19 51.31 -54.66 43.90
N LEU A 20 51.30 -53.35 43.65
CA LEU A 20 50.91 -52.34 44.65
C LEU A 20 49.47 -52.49 45.18
N CYS A 21 48.57 -53.10 44.41
CA CYS A 21 47.18 -53.33 44.81
C CYS A 21 47.02 -54.54 45.75
N ASP A 22 48.02 -55.41 45.79
CA ASP A 22 48.01 -56.66 46.58
C ASP A 22 48.75 -56.50 47.91
N LEU A 23 49.41 -55.35 48.13
CA LEU A 23 50.20 -55.06 49.33
C LEU A 23 49.34 -54.36 50.38
N GLU A 24 49.52 -54.75 51.65
CA GLU A 24 48.91 -54.05 52.78
C GLU A 24 49.67 -52.76 53.11
N ASP A 25 49.00 -51.81 53.78
CA ASP A 25 49.61 -50.52 54.17
C ASP A 25 50.87 -50.68 55.04
N GLN A 26 51.03 -51.82 55.73
CA GLN A 26 52.20 -52.15 56.55
C GLN A 26 53.42 -52.54 55.71
N GLU A 27 53.19 -53.00 54.48
CA GLU A 27 54.23 -53.40 53.52
C GLU A 27 54.70 -52.22 52.65
N LEU A 28 54.01 -51.09 52.73
CA LEU A 28 54.37 -49.86 52.01
C LEU A 28 55.42 -49.05 52.76
N GLU A 29 56.14 -48.19 52.03
CA GLU A 29 57.08 -47.26 52.62
C GLU A 29 56.35 -46.34 53.63
N PRO A 30 56.77 -46.26 54.91
CA PRO A 30 56.05 -45.50 55.94
C PRO A 30 55.88 -44.02 55.59
N LEU A 31 56.89 -43.43 54.93
CA LEU A 31 56.84 -42.05 54.46
C LEU A 31 55.77 -41.85 53.37
N TYR A 32 55.55 -42.84 52.50
CA TYR A 32 54.46 -42.80 51.51
C TYR A 32 53.10 -42.79 52.18
N VAL A 33 52.87 -43.68 53.16
CA VAL A 33 51.60 -43.80 53.88
C VAL A 33 51.28 -42.47 54.59
N GLN A 34 52.26 -41.91 55.28
CA GLN A 34 52.12 -40.60 55.93
C GLN A 34 51.76 -39.50 54.93
N ARG A 35 52.50 -39.37 53.82
CA ARG A 35 52.24 -38.35 52.79
C ARG A 35 50.88 -38.54 52.10
N ARG A 36 50.46 -39.78 51.87
CA ARG A 36 49.14 -40.11 51.33
C ARG A 36 48.03 -39.64 52.26
N ASP A 37 48.18 -39.82 53.56
CA ASP A 37 47.17 -39.40 54.53
C ASP A 37 47.15 -37.87 54.71
N GLU A 38 48.31 -37.22 54.67
CA GLU A 38 48.42 -35.74 54.54
C GLU A 38 47.68 -35.22 53.29
N LEU A 39 47.81 -35.90 52.15
CA LEU A 39 47.10 -35.55 50.91
C LEU A 39 45.58 -35.66 51.09
N LYS A 40 45.08 -36.73 51.73
CA LYS A 40 43.64 -36.88 52.00
C LYS A 40 43.10 -35.72 52.82
N GLN A 41 43.82 -35.32 53.87
CA GLN A 41 43.44 -34.18 54.72
C GLN A 41 43.48 -32.86 53.93
N LEU A 42 44.52 -32.65 53.13
CA LEU A 42 44.66 -31.47 52.28
C LEU A 42 43.49 -31.35 51.29
N VAL A 43 43.16 -32.44 50.58
CA VAL A 43 42.03 -32.47 49.65
C VAL A 43 40.73 -32.17 50.40
N ALA A 44 40.48 -32.80 51.55
CA ALA A 44 39.29 -32.55 52.37
C ALA A 44 39.16 -31.06 52.77
N SER A 45 40.28 -30.39 53.06
CA SER A 45 40.30 -28.96 53.42
C SER A 45 40.01 -28.02 52.25
N MET A 46 40.27 -28.46 51.01
CA MET A 46 40.16 -27.63 49.80
C MET A 46 38.87 -27.87 49.00
N ILE A 47 38.13 -28.95 49.26
CA ILE A 47 36.90 -29.28 48.50
C ILE A 47 35.88 -28.15 48.67
N LYS A 48 35.42 -27.62 47.53
CA LYS A 48 34.31 -26.67 47.44
C LYS A 48 33.22 -27.27 46.55
N PRO A 49 31.92 -27.02 46.85
CA PRO A 49 30.83 -27.46 45.98
C PRO A 49 31.02 -26.95 44.56
N LYS A 50 30.80 -27.81 43.56
CA LYS A 50 30.84 -27.39 42.16
C LYS A 50 29.58 -26.58 41.85
N ILE A 51 29.76 -25.31 41.48
CA ILE A 51 28.65 -24.41 41.13
C ILE A 51 28.56 -24.31 39.61
N VAL A 52 27.36 -24.55 39.08
CA VAL A 52 27.03 -24.40 37.66
C VAL A 52 25.73 -23.60 37.59
N GLN A 53 25.69 -22.50 36.81
CA GLN A 53 24.52 -21.60 36.69
C GLN A 53 24.02 -21.01 38.03
N GLY A 54 24.94 -20.73 38.98
CA GLY A 54 24.57 -20.21 40.29
C GLY A 54 23.92 -21.22 41.24
N ARG A 55 23.84 -22.49 40.86
CA ARG A 55 23.34 -23.60 41.69
C ARG A 55 24.45 -24.61 41.97
N THR A 56 24.41 -25.26 43.13
CA THR A 56 25.32 -26.35 43.49
C THR A 56 24.91 -27.62 42.75
N LEU A 57 25.85 -28.22 42.01
CA LEU A 57 25.60 -29.40 41.20
C LEU A 57 25.38 -30.65 42.07
N ASN A 58 24.21 -31.28 41.95
CA ASN A 58 23.92 -32.54 42.62
C ASN A 58 24.25 -33.76 41.74
N GLY A 59 24.19 -34.98 42.29
CA GLY A 59 24.53 -36.21 41.55
C GLY A 59 23.66 -36.47 40.31
N LYS A 60 22.36 -36.13 40.35
CA LYS A 60 21.45 -36.30 39.20
C LYS A 60 21.75 -35.29 38.10
N GLU A 61 21.97 -34.04 38.48
CA GLU A 61 22.38 -32.96 37.58
C GLU A 61 23.73 -33.25 36.95
N PHE A 62 24.68 -33.82 37.71
CA PHE A 62 25.97 -34.24 37.18
C PHE A 62 25.84 -35.33 36.13
N VAL A 63 25.03 -36.38 36.38
CA VAL A 63 24.80 -37.45 35.40
C VAL A 63 24.12 -36.91 34.14
N SER A 64 23.10 -36.05 34.29
CA SER A 64 22.46 -35.38 33.16
C SER A 64 23.45 -34.54 32.36
N PHE A 65 24.32 -33.79 33.04
CA PHE A 65 25.35 -32.97 32.42
C PHE A 65 26.38 -33.81 31.68
N LEU A 66 26.83 -34.91 32.28
CA LEU A 66 27.77 -35.84 31.66
C LEU A 66 27.16 -36.51 30.42
N GLY A 67 25.87 -36.85 30.45
CA GLY A 67 25.15 -37.39 29.30
C GLY A 67 25.13 -36.43 28.11
N GLN A 68 24.89 -35.14 28.35
CA GLN A 68 24.94 -34.11 27.30
C GLN A 68 26.35 -33.97 26.71
N ILE A 69 27.39 -34.02 27.54
CA ILE A 69 28.78 -34.00 27.07
C ILE A 69 29.08 -35.24 26.22
N LEU A 70 28.68 -36.43 26.65
CA LEU A 70 28.86 -37.67 25.92
C LEU A 70 28.14 -37.65 24.56
N GLU A 71 26.91 -37.13 24.53
CA GLU A 71 26.14 -37.02 23.30
C GLU A 71 26.79 -36.04 22.31
N ALA A 72 27.34 -34.93 22.80
CA ALA A 72 28.11 -33.98 22.00
C ALA A 72 29.42 -34.61 21.46
N LEU A 73 30.18 -35.31 22.33
CA LEU A 73 31.41 -36.00 21.94
C LEU A 73 31.17 -37.10 20.90
N ASN A 74 30.09 -37.89 21.06
CA ASN A 74 29.74 -38.98 20.16
C ASN A 74 29.25 -38.50 18.78
N LYS A 75 28.78 -37.24 18.67
CA LYS A 75 28.41 -36.62 17.39
C LYS A 75 29.61 -36.14 16.58
N GLY A 76 30.84 -36.30 17.08
CA GLY A 76 32.08 -36.09 16.33
C GLY A 76 32.65 -34.67 16.35
N GLU A 77 32.01 -33.74 17.07
CA GLU A 77 32.60 -32.46 17.40
C GLU A 77 33.24 -32.59 18.79
N ILE A 78 34.52 -32.95 18.87
CA ILE A 78 35.26 -32.74 20.13
C ILE A 78 35.71 -31.28 20.10
N PRO A 79 35.07 -30.38 20.85
CA PRO A 79 35.50 -29.02 20.81
C PRO A 79 36.56 -28.84 21.89
N SER A 80 37.62 -28.10 21.55
CA SER A 80 38.38 -27.41 22.59
C SER A 80 37.38 -26.65 23.48
N THR A 81 37.74 -26.37 24.74
CA THR A 81 36.87 -25.74 25.75
C THR A 81 36.09 -24.50 25.25
N GLY A 82 36.51 -23.86 24.16
CA GLY A 82 35.77 -22.82 23.47
C GLY A 82 34.51 -23.24 22.72
N SER A 83 34.47 -24.38 22.03
CA SER A 83 33.30 -24.73 21.20
C SER A 83 32.19 -25.44 21.99
N LEU A 84 32.48 -25.98 23.18
CA LEU A 84 31.44 -26.40 24.13
C LEU A 84 30.53 -25.22 24.54
N VAL A 85 31.12 -24.05 24.80
CA VAL A 85 30.36 -22.84 25.16
C VAL A 85 29.53 -22.35 23.97
N GLU A 86 30.04 -22.49 22.76
CA GLU A 86 29.34 -22.14 21.52
C GLU A 86 28.10 -23.02 21.28
N VAL A 87 28.21 -24.34 21.50
CA VAL A 87 27.07 -25.27 21.42
C VAL A 87 25.97 -24.92 22.42
N PHE A 88 26.33 -24.58 23.67
CA PHE A 88 25.34 -24.16 24.66
C PHE A 88 24.72 -22.80 24.35
N ASN A 89 25.52 -21.84 23.86
CA ASN A 89 25.03 -20.52 23.49
C ASN A 89 24.16 -20.56 22.23
N LYS A 90 24.34 -21.54 21.33
CA LYS A 90 23.51 -21.70 20.12
C LYS A 90 22.02 -21.85 20.43
N GLY A 91 21.64 -22.67 21.39
CA GLY A 91 20.23 -22.82 21.78
C GLY A 91 19.64 -21.54 22.40
N ILE A 92 20.48 -20.70 23.02
CA ILE A 92 20.09 -19.39 23.56
C ILE A 92 19.95 -18.38 22.42
N LEU A 93 20.86 -18.39 21.44
CA LEU A 93 20.79 -17.57 20.23
C LEU A 93 19.47 -17.81 19.49
N GLU A 94 19.13 -19.06 19.22
CA GLU A 94 17.87 -19.43 18.54
C GLU A 94 16.65 -18.91 19.30
N ARG A 95 16.64 -18.98 20.64
CA ARG A 95 15.55 -18.45 21.46
C ARG A 95 15.48 -16.92 21.41
N CYS A 96 16.62 -16.23 21.44
CA CYS A 96 16.67 -14.77 21.34
C CYS A 96 16.21 -14.29 19.96
N LEU A 97 16.64 -14.96 18.90
CA LEU A 97 16.18 -14.70 17.53
C LEU A 97 14.67 -14.95 17.40
N LYS A 98 14.14 -15.98 18.03
CA LYS A 98 12.68 -16.23 18.05
C LYS A 98 11.91 -15.06 18.67
N VAL A 99 12.35 -14.57 19.84
CA VAL A 99 11.74 -13.40 20.49
C VAL A 99 11.83 -12.15 19.61
N TYR A 100 12.99 -11.92 18.98
CA TYR A 100 13.16 -10.82 18.04
C TYR A 100 12.18 -10.90 16.87
N THR A 101 12.09 -12.07 16.22
CA THR A 101 11.19 -12.30 15.08
C THR A 101 9.72 -12.11 15.48
N GLU A 102 9.27 -12.70 16.59
CA GLU A 102 7.91 -12.52 17.10
C GLU A 102 7.58 -11.03 17.33
N ARG A 103 8.54 -10.25 17.82
CA ARG A 103 8.36 -8.80 18.03
C ARG A 103 8.27 -8.03 16.71
N MET A 104 9.07 -8.41 15.73
CA MET A 104 9.08 -7.80 14.40
C MET A 104 7.80 -8.11 13.60
N GLU A 105 7.20 -9.30 13.79
CA GLU A 105 5.96 -9.71 13.12
C GLU A 105 4.74 -8.87 13.53
N ILE A 106 4.68 -8.38 14.78
CA ILE A 106 3.55 -7.60 15.32
C ILE A 106 3.29 -6.32 14.51
N VAL A 107 4.32 -5.76 13.88
CA VAL A 107 4.26 -4.41 13.28
C VAL A 107 3.35 -4.35 12.06
N GLY A 108 3.14 -5.47 11.35
CA GLY A 108 2.34 -5.56 10.14
C GLY A 108 2.89 -4.68 9.01
N LEU A 109 3.50 -5.29 7.99
CA LEU A 109 4.04 -4.55 6.83
C LEU A 109 2.91 -4.11 5.87
N PRO A 110 3.03 -2.97 5.16
CA PRO A 110 4.17 -2.04 5.14
C PRO A 110 4.13 -0.93 6.20
N VAL A 111 5.30 -0.44 6.60
CA VAL A 111 5.47 0.68 7.55
C VAL A 111 6.57 1.64 7.15
N SER A 112 6.57 2.85 7.72
CA SER A 112 7.65 3.83 7.55
C SER A 112 8.98 3.28 8.07
N VAL A 113 10.08 3.78 7.49
CA VAL A 113 11.43 3.39 7.88
C VAL A 113 11.69 3.71 9.36
N ASP A 114 11.24 4.86 9.83
CA ASP A 114 11.40 5.28 11.23
C ASP A 114 10.67 4.34 12.20
N LYS A 115 9.44 3.93 11.86
CA LYS A 115 8.67 2.99 12.69
C LYS A 115 9.32 1.60 12.70
N LEU A 116 9.85 1.15 11.55
CA LEU A 116 10.57 -0.12 11.47
C LEU A 116 11.85 -0.09 12.31
N GLN A 117 12.62 0.99 12.25
CA GLN A 117 13.83 1.18 13.06
C GLN A 117 13.53 1.26 14.56
N LEU A 118 12.46 1.95 14.94
CA LEU A 118 12.03 2.02 16.34
C LEU A 118 11.72 0.63 16.89
N VAL A 119 10.95 -0.18 16.16
CA VAL A 119 10.61 -1.53 16.62
C VAL A 119 11.81 -2.44 16.61
N HIS A 120 12.68 -2.33 15.60
CA HIS A 120 13.95 -3.04 15.56
C HIS A 120 14.78 -2.77 16.82
N GLY A 121 14.98 -1.50 17.21
CA GLY A 121 15.73 -1.16 18.42
C GLY A 121 15.12 -1.74 19.70
N LEU A 122 13.81 -1.68 19.85
CA LEU A 122 13.11 -2.27 21.00
C LEU A 122 13.24 -3.81 21.04
N ALA A 123 13.10 -4.47 19.90
CA ALA A 123 13.20 -5.92 19.79
C ALA A 123 14.65 -6.41 20.00
N GLU A 124 15.62 -5.67 19.47
CA GLU A 124 17.04 -5.93 19.65
C GLU A 124 17.44 -5.80 21.13
N ASP A 125 17.03 -4.72 21.79
CA ASP A 125 17.28 -4.51 23.22
C ASP A 125 16.69 -5.64 24.08
N GLU A 126 15.49 -6.11 23.75
CA GLU A 126 14.84 -7.22 24.43
C GLU A 126 15.61 -8.53 24.24
N ALA A 127 16.01 -8.84 22.99
CA ALA A 127 16.82 -10.01 22.67
C ALA A 127 18.19 -9.97 23.36
N ARG A 128 18.86 -8.80 23.38
CA ARG A 128 20.15 -8.61 24.06
C ARG A 128 20.03 -8.80 25.57
N LYS A 129 18.98 -8.26 26.21
CA LYS A 129 18.71 -8.46 27.64
C LYS A 129 18.44 -9.92 27.97
N LEU A 130 17.76 -10.65 27.09
CA LEU A 130 17.52 -12.08 27.27
C LEU A 130 18.82 -12.88 27.16
N PHE A 131 19.65 -12.55 26.17
CA PHE A 131 20.94 -13.18 25.94
C PHE A 131 21.90 -12.96 27.12
N ASP A 132 22.02 -11.71 27.60
CA ASP A 132 22.87 -11.32 28.73
C ASP A 132 22.54 -12.10 30.02
N LYS A 133 21.26 -12.44 30.24
CA LYS A 133 20.82 -13.22 31.41
C LYS A 133 21.13 -14.71 31.35
N GLN A 134 21.27 -15.28 30.14
CA GLN A 134 21.27 -16.74 29.95
C GLN A 134 22.60 -17.28 29.41
N HIS A 135 23.45 -16.44 28.81
CA HIS A 135 24.65 -16.89 28.12
C HIS A 135 25.70 -17.53 29.05
N PHE A 136 26.50 -18.43 28.48
CA PHE A 136 27.59 -19.12 29.16
C PHE A 136 28.95 -18.52 28.79
N GLY A 137 29.85 -18.46 29.79
CA GLY A 137 31.28 -18.17 29.63
C GLY A 137 31.64 -16.72 29.32
N LYS A 138 32.39 -16.03 30.21
CA LYS A 138 32.77 -14.61 30.04
C LYS A 138 33.61 -14.32 28.80
N HIS A 139 34.58 -15.18 28.45
CA HIS A 139 35.49 -14.94 27.32
C HIS A 139 34.88 -15.25 25.96
N TYR A 140 34.02 -16.27 25.87
CA TYR A 140 33.34 -16.66 24.62
C TYR A 140 32.01 -15.92 24.42
N ALA A 141 31.48 -15.26 25.45
CA ALA A 141 30.31 -14.39 25.36
C ALA A 141 30.45 -13.34 24.27
N ALA A 142 31.61 -12.67 24.18
CA ALA A 142 31.84 -11.60 23.20
C ALA A 142 31.64 -12.09 21.75
N GLN A 143 32.12 -13.30 21.42
CA GLN A 143 31.94 -13.89 20.10
C GLN A 143 30.49 -14.31 19.85
N SER A 144 29.81 -14.86 20.87
CA SER A 144 28.38 -15.19 20.75
C SER A 144 27.48 -13.95 20.62
N PHE A 145 27.83 -12.82 21.25
CA PHE A 145 27.16 -11.53 21.06
C PHE A 145 27.32 -11.02 19.62
N LEU A 146 28.52 -11.12 19.04
CA LEU A 146 28.73 -10.75 17.63
C LEU A 146 27.90 -11.63 16.68
N ASN A 147 27.78 -12.93 16.98
CA ASN A 147 26.95 -13.83 16.21
C ASN A 147 25.46 -13.46 16.30
N LEU A 148 24.96 -13.12 17.50
CA LEU A 148 23.58 -12.63 17.68
C LEU A 148 23.32 -11.38 16.82
N ASP A 149 24.24 -10.41 16.85
CA ASP A 149 24.12 -9.17 16.08
C ASP A 149 24.10 -9.42 14.58
N GLU A 150 24.92 -10.36 14.10
CA GLU A 150 24.97 -10.73 12.69
C GLU A 150 23.66 -11.38 12.24
N GLU A 151 23.13 -12.31 13.03
CA GLU A 151 21.85 -12.97 12.74
C GLU A 151 20.66 -12.01 12.82
N ILE A 152 20.61 -11.12 13.82
CA ILE A 152 19.60 -10.06 13.90
C ILE A 152 19.67 -9.15 12.66
N LYS A 153 20.87 -8.77 12.22
CA LYS A 153 21.05 -7.96 11.00
C LYS A 153 20.57 -8.70 9.75
N LYS A 154 20.80 -10.01 9.63
CA LYS A 154 20.29 -10.83 8.52
C LYS A 154 18.76 -10.83 8.50
N VAL A 155 18.12 -11.05 9.65
CA VAL A 155 16.66 -11.02 9.78
C VAL A 155 16.14 -9.61 9.45
N LEU A 156 16.73 -8.55 10.00
CA LEU A 156 16.33 -7.17 9.70
C LEU A 156 16.40 -6.85 8.20
N ARG A 157 17.45 -7.27 7.49
CA ARG A 157 17.57 -7.09 6.03
C ARG A 157 16.42 -7.78 5.29
N SER A 158 16.05 -8.99 5.71
CA SER A 158 14.90 -9.70 5.14
C SER A 158 13.60 -8.93 5.33
N TYR A 159 13.34 -8.41 6.55
CA TYR A 159 12.18 -7.56 6.82
C TYR A 159 12.22 -6.23 6.04
N GLY A 160 13.41 -5.63 5.86
CA GLY A 160 13.59 -4.43 5.05
C GLY A 160 13.17 -4.64 3.60
N LEU A 161 13.64 -5.73 3.00
CA LEU A 161 13.25 -6.14 1.63
C LEU A 161 11.75 -6.45 1.53
N ALA A 162 11.19 -7.17 2.51
CA ALA A 162 9.76 -7.45 2.55
C ALA A 162 8.93 -6.17 2.68
N ASN A 163 9.37 -5.22 3.50
CA ASN A 163 8.71 -3.93 3.68
C ASN A 163 8.75 -3.09 2.40
N GLU A 164 9.90 -3.07 1.72
CA GLU A 164 10.05 -2.39 0.44
C GLU A 164 9.15 -2.99 -0.65
N TYR A 165 9.08 -4.32 -0.72
CA TYR A 165 8.20 -5.02 -1.64
C TYR A 165 6.72 -4.70 -1.39
N GLN A 166 6.26 -4.82 -0.14
CA GLN A 166 4.86 -4.54 0.21
C GLN A 166 4.50 -3.06 0.03
N SER A 167 5.41 -2.16 0.39
CA SER A 167 5.26 -0.71 0.17
C SER A 167 5.13 -0.40 -1.32
N SER A 168 6.02 -0.95 -2.16
CA SER A 168 5.97 -0.77 -3.62
C SER A 168 4.67 -1.32 -4.21
N LYS A 169 4.24 -2.51 -3.79
CA LYS A 169 2.98 -3.12 -4.25
C LYS A 169 1.76 -2.26 -3.90
N LEU A 170 1.70 -1.74 -2.68
CA LEU A 170 0.61 -0.88 -2.22
C LEU A 170 0.58 0.45 -3.01
N CYS A 171 1.74 1.10 -3.15
CA CYS A 171 1.83 2.38 -3.83
C CYS A 171 1.62 2.26 -5.36
N GLU A 172 2.09 1.19 -6.00
CA GLU A 172 1.78 0.91 -7.41
C GLU A 172 0.28 0.67 -7.60
N ALA A 173 -0.37 -0.12 -6.74
CA ALA A 173 -1.82 -0.36 -6.85
C ALA A 173 -2.62 0.95 -6.77
N LYS A 174 -2.25 1.85 -5.84
CA LYS A 174 -2.87 3.18 -5.72
C LYS A 174 -2.54 4.09 -6.89
N PHE A 175 -1.32 4.00 -7.42
CA PHE A 175 -0.91 4.73 -8.62
C PHE A 175 -1.76 4.31 -9.83
N SER A 176 -1.87 3.01 -10.10
CA SER A 176 -2.67 2.46 -11.21
C SER A 176 -4.15 2.78 -11.06
N GLU A 177 -4.72 2.68 -9.85
CA GLU A 177 -6.12 3.06 -9.58
C GLU A 177 -6.37 4.54 -9.94
N CYS A 178 -5.43 5.42 -9.58
CA CYS A 178 -5.54 6.82 -9.94
C CYS A 178 -5.38 7.03 -11.46
N GLU A 179 -4.40 6.39 -12.10
CA GLU A 179 -4.17 6.48 -13.55
C GLU A 179 -5.43 6.08 -14.33
N GLU A 180 -6.03 4.94 -14.02
CA GLU A 180 -7.27 4.47 -14.65
C GLU A 180 -8.43 5.46 -14.45
N LYS A 181 -8.54 6.04 -13.25
CA LYS A 181 -9.56 7.05 -12.96
C LYS A 181 -9.36 8.32 -13.76
N MET A 182 -8.11 8.76 -13.92
CA MET A 182 -7.77 9.94 -14.71
C MET A 182 -8.01 9.72 -16.20
N ASP A 183 -7.74 8.52 -16.71
CA ASP A 183 -8.02 8.14 -18.10
C ASP A 183 -9.52 8.05 -18.36
N HIS A 184 -10.29 7.48 -17.43
CA HIS A 184 -11.76 7.47 -17.51
C HIS A 184 -12.33 8.91 -17.54
N LEU A 185 -11.81 9.82 -16.72
CA LEU A 185 -12.24 11.22 -16.71
C LEU A 185 -11.88 11.97 -18.01
N GLN A 186 -10.77 11.61 -18.66
CA GLN A 186 -10.38 12.15 -19.98
C GLN A 186 -11.28 11.61 -21.12
N ALA A 187 -11.74 10.36 -20.99
CA ALA A 187 -12.59 9.70 -21.98
C ALA A 187 -14.07 10.16 -21.99
N LEU A 188 -14.49 10.99 -21.03
CA LEU A 188 -15.86 11.52 -20.98
C LEU A 188 -16.22 12.31 -22.26
N LYS A 189 -17.46 12.14 -22.74
CA LYS A 189 -17.93 12.78 -23.98
C LYS A 189 -18.22 14.26 -23.78
N LEU A 190 -18.78 14.61 -22.63
CA LEU A 190 -18.93 15.99 -22.18
C LEU A 190 -17.78 16.35 -21.24
N PRO A 191 -16.84 17.21 -21.69
CA PRO A 191 -15.67 17.55 -20.90
C PRO A 191 -16.06 18.50 -19.76
N SER A 192 -15.62 18.22 -18.52
CA SER A 192 -15.89 19.09 -17.36
C SER A 192 -14.64 19.28 -16.50
N MET A 193 -14.21 20.53 -16.29
CA MET A 193 -13.01 20.83 -15.50
C MET A 193 -13.25 20.53 -14.01
N ALA A 194 -14.46 20.80 -13.51
CA ALA A 194 -14.81 20.56 -12.11
C ALA A 194 -14.67 19.09 -11.69
N LYS A 195 -15.18 18.12 -12.48
CA LYS A 195 -15.04 16.69 -12.16
C LYS A 195 -13.59 16.22 -12.25
N PHE A 196 -12.84 16.73 -13.23
CA PHE A 196 -11.42 16.42 -13.37
C PHE A 196 -10.64 16.91 -12.15
N ASN A 197 -10.83 18.17 -11.74
CA ASN A 197 -10.18 18.75 -10.56
C ASN A 197 -10.58 18.03 -9.25
N ALA A 198 -11.86 17.65 -9.10
CA ALA A 198 -12.30 16.87 -7.94
C ALA A 198 -11.67 15.47 -7.92
N GLY A 199 -11.58 14.81 -9.08
CA GLY A 199 -10.90 13.52 -9.25
C GLY A 199 -9.41 13.62 -8.92
N PHE A 200 -8.74 14.65 -9.43
CA PHE A 200 -7.35 14.97 -9.19
C PHE A 200 -7.05 15.16 -7.70
N LEU A 201 -7.82 15.98 -7.01
CA LEU A 201 -7.64 16.24 -5.57
C LEU A 201 -7.85 14.95 -4.76
N ARG A 202 -8.88 14.17 -5.09
CA ARG A 202 -9.16 12.89 -4.43
C ARG A 202 -8.05 11.87 -4.64
N CYS A 203 -7.50 11.80 -5.85
CA CYS A 203 -6.34 10.97 -6.15
C CYS A 203 -5.12 11.35 -5.30
N ASN A 204 -4.79 12.65 -5.26
CA ASN A 204 -3.63 13.13 -4.52
C ASN A 204 -3.77 12.83 -3.02
N GLN A 205 -4.94 13.09 -2.45
CA GLN A 205 -5.22 12.83 -1.04
C GLN A 205 -5.22 11.33 -0.70
N SER A 206 -5.85 10.49 -1.54
CA SER A 206 -5.85 9.03 -1.32
C SER A 206 -4.42 8.47 -1.40
N PHE A 207 -3.62 8.93 -2.37
CA PHE A 207 -2.23 8.53 -2.47
C PHE A 207 -1.42 8.94 -1.23
N GLU A 208 -1.53 10.18 -0.77
CA GLU A 208 -0.78 10.66 0.40
C GLU A 208 -1.11 9.91 1.69
N MET A 209 -2.38 9.57 1.90
CA MET A 209 -2.85 8.88 3.12
C MET A 209 -2.58 7.37 3.10
N GLU A 210 -2.73 6.72 1.93
CA GLU A 210 -2.70 5.25 1.85
C GLU A 210 -1.32 4.70 1.45
N CYS A 211 -0.52 5.43 0.66
CA CYS A 211 0.84 4.99 0.31
C CYS A 211 1.80 5.25 1.50
N VAL A 212 2.34 4.17 2.07
CA VAL A 212 3.22 4.17 3.24
C VAL A 212 4.45 3.31 2.97
N GLY A 213 5.59 3.74 3.52
CA GLY A 213 6.84 2.97 3.52
C GLY A 213 7.93 3.57 2.63
N PRO A 214 9.04 2.84 2.42
CA PRO A 214 10.22 3.35 1.73
C PRO A 214 9.97 3.72 0.26
N ALA A 215 8.99 3.08 -0.40
CA ALA A 215 8.70 3.33 -1.80
C ALA A 215 7.98 4.68 -2.03
N LYS A 216 7.41 5.30 -0.99
CA LYS A 216 6.58 6.50 -1.10
C LYS A 216 7.25 7.63 -1.89
N GLY A 217 8.49 7.98 -1.55
CA GLY A 217 9.17 9.12 -2.18
C GLY A 217 9.40 8.94 -3.69
N SER A 218 9.67 7.72 -4.16
CA SER A 218 9.83 7.42 -5.59
C SER A 218 8.49 7.53 -6.32
N TYR A 219 7.43 6.96 -5.74
CA TYR A 219 6.09 7.01 -6.32
C TYR A 219 5.46 8.40 -6.29
N GLU A 220 5.77 9.23 -5.30
CA GLU A 220 5.31 10.62 -5.22
C GLU A 220 5.82 11.45 -6.42
N HIS A 221 7.10 11.29 -6.78
CA HIS A 221 7.65 11.92 -7.97
C HIS A 221 7.00 11.40 -9.26
N ARG A 222 6.79 10.09 -9.38
CA ARG A 222 6.10 9.49 -10.54
C ARG A 222 4.64 9.95 -10.64
N MET A 223 3.94 10.04 -9.52
CA MET A 223 2.56 10.49 -9.40
C MET A 223 2.40 11.95 -9.82
N SER A 224 3.18 12.86 -9.23
CA SER A 224 3.16 14.29 -9.60
C SER A 224 3.42 14.51 -11.09
N LYS A 225 4.37 13.77 -11.70
CA LYS A 225 4.64 13.81 -13.13
C LYS A 225 3.46 13.31 -13.98
N MET A 226 2.85 12.18 -13.60
CA MET A 226 1.68 11.63 -14.29
C MET A 226 0.48 12.59 -14.20
N LEU A 227 0.22 13.14 -13.01
CA LEU A 227 -0.83 14.12 -12.75
C LEU A 227 -0.62 15.43 -13.53
N ALA A 228 0.61 15.94 -13.61
CA ALA A 228 0.92 17.11 -14.42
C ALA A 228 0.69 16.85 -15.92
N ARG A 229 1.12 15.67 -16.41
CA ARG A 229 0.93 15.26 -17.80
C ARG A 229 -0.56 15.09 -18.15
N SER A 230 -1.32 14.36 -17.32
CA SER A 230 -2.75 14.13 -17.53
C SER A 230 -3.53 15.44 -17.49
N ARG A 231 -3.18 16.38 -16.60
CA ARG A 231 -3.77 17.72 -16.56
C ARG A 231 -3.51 18.51 -17.84
N ALA A 232 -2.28 18.52 -18.34
CA ALA A 232 -1.94 19.23 -19.58
C ALA A 232 -2.68 18.64 -20.80
N LEU A 233 -2.73 17.30 -20.89
CA LEU A 233 -3.47 16.61 -21.94
C LEU A 233 -4.98 16.87 -21.86
N PHE A 234 -5.55 16.78 -20.65
CA PHE A 234 -6.95 17.06 -20.41
C PHE A 234 -7.31 18.49 -20.80
N ILE A 235 -6.54 19.50 -20.41
CA ILE A 235 -6.80 20.90 -20.77
C ILE A 235 -6.81 21.06 -22.30
N ARG A 236 -5.84 20.47 -23.00
CA ARG A 236 -5.76 20.52 -24.47
C ARG A 236 -6.98 19.88 -25.14
N GLU A 237 -7.38 18.68 -24.71
CA GLU A 237 -8.55 17.99 -25.28
C GLU A 237 -9.87 18.63 -24.89
N TYR A 238 -10.02 19.03 -23.63
CA TYR A 238 -11.19 19.74 -23.07
C TYR A 238 -11.52 20.93 -23.96
N ASN A 239 -10.51 21.74 -24.24
CA ASN A 239 -10.61 22.95 -25.02
C ASN A 239 -11.09 22.69 -26.47
N ASN A 240 -10.51 21.70 -27.14
CA ASN A 240 -10.94 21.31 -28.49
C ASN A 240 -12.36 20.74 -28.50
N LYS A 241 -12.70 19.86 -27.55
CA LYS A 241 -14.04 19.27 -27.41
C LYS A 241 -15.08 20.35 -27.10
N LEU A 242 -14.76 21.28 -26.20
CA LEU A 242 -15.62 22.40 -25.82
C LEU A 242 -15.93 23.28 -27.02
N PHE A 243 -14.90 23.68 -27.77
CA PHE A 243 -15.09 24.50 -28.97
C PHE A 243 -16.03 23.82 -29.97
N ASN A 244 -15.79 22.53 -30.28
CA ASN A 244 -16.64 21.76 -31.20
C ASN A 244 -18.09 21.67 -30.70
N TRP A 245 -18.28 21.42 -29.40
CA TRP A 245 -19.61 21.37 -28.80
C TRP A 245 -20.32 22.73 -28.83
N LEU A 246 -19.62 23.83 -28.59
CA LEU A 246 -20.19 25.18 -28.67
C LEU A 246 -20.61 25.54 -30.10
N VAL A 247 -19.83 25.16 -31.12
CA VAL A 247 -20.20 25.35 -32.53
C VAL A 247 -21.46 24.54 -32.88
N ILE A 248 -21.51 23.25 -32.51
CA ILE A 248 -22.70 22.41 -32.74
C ILE A 248 -23.92 22.98 -31.98
N PHE A 249 -23.73 23.40 -30.74
CA PHE A 249 -24.78 23.95 -29.90
C PHE A 249 -25.35 25.25 -30.49
N SER A 250 -24.49 26.19 -30.92
CA SER A 250 -24.93 27.45 -31.53
C SER A 250 -25.75 27.23 -32.82
N LEU A 251 -25.31 26.35 -33.72
CA LEU A 251 -26.07 25.98 -34.92
C LEU A 251 -27.41 25.33 -34.58
N THR A 252 -27.44 24.44 -33.60
CA THR A 252 -28.67 23.79 -33.13
C THR A 252 -29.64 24.83 -32.55
N MET A 253 -29.14 25.79 -31.78
CA MET A 253 -29.94 26.86 -31.19
C MET A 253 -30.51 27.82 -32.23
N VAL A 254 -29.81 28.09 -33.35
CA VAL A 254 -30.37 28.84 -34.49
C VAL A 254 -31.60 28.12 -35.07
N VAL A 255 -31.51 26.81 -35.30
CA VAL A 255 -32.62 26.00 -35.82
C VAL A 255 -33.80 26.00 -34.83
N ILE A 256 -33.54 25.79 -33.54
CA ILE A 256 -34.58 25.79 -32.51
C ILE A 256 -35.24 27.17 -32.38
N GLY A 257 -34.44 28.23 -32.33
CA GLY A 257 -34.92 29.62 -32.22
C GLY A 257 -35.84 29.99 -33.38
N ARG A 258 -35.45 29.61 -34.60
CA ARG A 258 -36.21 29.92 -35.83
C ARG A 258 -37.47 29.06 -35.99
N PHE A 259 -37.38 27.76 -35.75
CA PHE A 259 -38.44 26.81 -36.13
C PHE A 259 -39.33 26.37 -34.98
N VAL A 260 -38.84 26.38 -33.73
CA VAL A 260 -39.58 25.86 -32.57
C VAL A 260 -40.15 27.00 -31.74
N VAL A 261 -39.31 27.92 -31.28
CA VAL A 261 -39.71 28.98 -30.32
C VAL A 261 -40.12 30.27 -31.02
N LYS A 262 -39.66 30.49 -32.27
CA LYS A 262 -39.85 31.72 -33.06
C LYS A 262 -39.41 32.99 -32.30
N LEU A 263 -38.32 32.88 -31.53
CA LEU A 263 -37.82 33.95 -30.68
C LEU A 263 -36.61 34.61 -31.34
N LEU A 264 -36.83 35.80 -31.90
CA LEU A 264 -35.85 36.50 -32.73
C LEU A 264 -34.58 36.91 -31.95
N LEU A 265 -34.72 37.22 -30.66
CA LEU A 265 -33.57 37.50 -29.79
C LEU A 265 -32.67 36.28 -29.56
N LEU A 266 -33.26 35.08 -29.45
CA LEU A 266 -32.51 33.84 -29.29
C LEU A 266 -31.75 33.48 -30.58
N GLU A 267 -32.42 33.67 -31.72
CA GLU A 267 -31.79 33.50 -33.03
C GLU A 267 -30.63 34.48 -33.22
N ALA A 268 -30.82 35.77 -32.95
CA ALA A 268 -29.77 36.78 -33.04
C ALA A 268 -28.58 36.47 -32.12
N ALA A 269 -28.85 36.08 -30.86
CA ALA A 269 -27.81 35.71 -29.91
C ALA A 269 -27.01 34.48 -30.36
N ALA A 270 -27.69 33.45 -30.91
CA ALA A 270 -27.03 32.25 -31.42
C ALA A 270 -26.16 32.54 -32.65
N TRP A 271 -26.62 33.41 -33.56
CA TRP A 271 -25.81 33.86 -34.70
C TRP A 271 -24.58 34.66 -34.27
N VAL A 272 -24.73 35.57 -33.30
CA VAL A 272 -23.60 36.33 -32.75
C VAL A 272 -22.56 35.39 -32.12
N MET A 273 -23.01 34.38 -31.36
CA MET A 273 -22.12 33.38 -30.78
C MET A 273 -21.41 32.54 -31.84
N PHE A 274 -22.11 32.11 -32.89
CA PHE A 274 -21.53 31.34 -33.99
C PHE A 274 -20.46 32.15 -34.76
N ILE A 275 -20.79 33.39 -35.14
CA ILE A 275 -19.85 34.30 -35.81
C ILE A 275 -18.63 34.54 -34.92
N PHE A 276 -18.82 34.78 -33.62
CA PHE A 276 -17.72 34.94 -32.69
C PHE A 276 -16.77 33.73 -32.70
N LEU A 277 -17.29 32.51 -32.60
CA LEU A 277 -16.50 31.28 -32.58
C LEU A 277 -15.70 31.04 -33.89
N GLU A 278 -16.32 31.26 -35.06
CA GLU A 278 -15.67 31.11 -36.38
C GLU A 278 -14.66 32.23 -36.67
N THR A 279 -14.99 33.47 -36.33
CA THR A 279 -14.12 34.61 -36.66
C THR A 279 -12.90 34.60 -35.75
N TYR A 280 -13.06 34.27 -34.47
CA TYR A 280 -11.95 34.26 -33.51
C TYR A 280 -10.88 33.22 -33.87
N THR A 281 -11.28 32.01 -34.26
CA THR A 281 -10.33 30.94 -34.62
C THR A 281 -9.58 31.21 -35.93
N ARG A 282 -10.14 32.03 -36.83
CA ARG A 282 -9.46 32.47 -38.06
C ARG A 282 -8.55 33.66 -37.84
N LEU A 283 -8.87 34.55 -36.90
CA LEU A 283 -8.08 35.74 -36.61
C LEU A 283 -6.85 35.43 -35.76
N PHE A 284 -6.99 34.54 -34.79
CA PHE A 284 -5.89 34.08 -33.95
C PHE A 284 -5.54 32.65 -34.35
N TRP A 285 -4.48 32.49 -35.15
CA TRP A 285 -3.98 31.22 -35.71
C TRP A 285 -3.58 30.14 -34.67
N SER A 286 -3.94 30.29 -33.40
CA SER A 286 -3.80 29.25 -32.39
C SER A 286 -4.97 29.28 -31.39
N SER A 287 -5.54 28.11 -31.13
CA SER A 287 -6.56 27.92 -30.11
C SER A 287 -6.02 28.26 -28.71
N GLU A 288 -4.71 28.19 -28.49
CA GLU A 288 -4.05 28.52 -27.23
C GLU A 288 -4.22 29.99 -26.80
N SER A 289 -4.29 30.92 -27.75
CA SER A 289 -4.45 32.36 -27.46
C SER A 289 -5.87 32.75 -27.03
N LEU A 290 -6.88 31.93 -27.37
CA LEU A 290 -8.29 32.08 -26.93
C LEU A 290 -8.41 31.87 -25.41
N TYR A 291 -7.59 31.00 -24.84
CA TYR A 291 -7.73 30.52 -23.46
C TYR A 291 -7.25 31.51 -22.39
N TYR A 292 -6.45 32.51 -22.75
CA TYR A 292 -6.01 33.57 -21.84
C TYR A 292 -6.97 34.78 -21.82
N ASN A 293 -8.05 34.74 -22.60
CA ASN A 293 -8.99 35.84 -22.72
C ASN A 293 -10.09 35.75 -21.63
N PRO A 294 -10.37 36.83 -20.87
CA PRO A 294 -11.43 36.84 -19.86
C PRO A 294 -12.82 36.54 -20.42
N VAL A 295 -13.09 36.86 -21.69
CA VAL A 295 -14.37 36.55 -22.35
C VAL A 295 -14.56 35.04 -22.53
N TRP A 296 -13.47 34.32 -22.86
CA TRP A 296 -13.51 32.87 -22.96
C TRP A 296 -13.79 32.21 -21.61
N HIS A 297 -13.17 32.71 -20.53
CA HIS A 297 -13.46 32.22 -19.18
C HIS A 297 -14.93 32.39 -18.77
N ALA A 298 -15.58 33.48 -19.18
CA ALA A 298 -17.01 33.68 -18.94
C ALA A 298 -17.89 32.67 -19.72
N ILE A 299 -17.51 32.36 -20.97
CA ILE A 299 -18.19 31.34 -21.79
C ILE A 299 -18.00 29.94 -21.19
N VAL A 300 -16.77 29.60 -20.80
CA VAL A 300 -16.44 28.35 -20.12
C VAL A 300 -17.25 28.20 -18.84
N SER A 301 -17.28 29.23 -17.99
CA SER A 301 -18.05 29.22 -16.74
C SER A 301 -19.55 29.03 -16.96
N SER A 302 -20.10 29.66 -18.01
CA SER A 302 -21.51 29.50 -18.38
C SER A 302 -21.80 28.09 -18.91
N TRP A 303 -20.90 27.53 -19.73
CA TRP A 303 -20.98 26.16 -20.21
C TRP A 303 -20.90 25.16 -19.05
N GLU A 304 -19.98 25.37 -18.11
CA GLU A 304 -19.85 24.51 -16.94
C GLU A 304 -21.09 24.57 -16.06
N ALA A 305 -21.70 25.75 -15.84
CA ALA A 305 -22.95 25.84 -15.09
C ALA A 305 -24.14 25.12 -15.76
N ILE A 306 -24.16 25.05 -17.10
CA ILE A 306 -25.22 24.39 -17.88
C ILE A 306 -25.03 22.87 -17.91
N VAL A 307 -23.80 22.42 -18.13
CA VAL A 307 -23.47 20.98 -18.27
C VAL A 307 -23.29 20.30 -16.92
N TYR A 308 -22.87 21.05 -15.90
CA TYR A 308 -22.71 20.59 -14.54
C TYR A 308 -23.81 21.17 -13.64
N SER A 309 -24.95 20.48 -13.56
CA SER A 309 -25.86 20.66 -12.43
C SER A 309 -25.64 19.53 -11.43
N PRO A 310 -25.60 19.79 -10.10
CA PRO A 310 -25.44 18.76 -9.08
C PRO A 310 -26.57 17.72 -9.04
N VAL A 311 -27.63 17.91 -9.84
CA VAL A 311 -28.85 17.07 -9.86
C VAL A 311 -28.98 16.24 -11.15
N LEU A 312 -28.32 16.64 -12.25
CA LEU A 312 -28.40 15.98 -13.55
C LEU A 312 -27.01 15.85 -14.20
N ASP A 313 -26.47 14.63 -14.21
CA ASP A 313 -25.29 14.27 -15.00
C ASP A 313 -25.66 14.22 -16.50
N LEU A 314 -25.55 15.36 -17.20
CA LEU A 314 -25.86 15.44 -18.62
C LEU A 314 -25.03 14.47 -19.47
N ASP A 315 -23.81 14.08 -19.07
CA ASP A 315 -23.03 13.06 -19.79
C ASP A 315 -23.74 11.71 -19.88
N ARG A 316 -24.50 11.35 -18.83
CA ARG A 316 -25.26 10.09 -18.77
C ARG A 316 -26.70 10.26 -19.25
N TRP A 317 -27.28 11.45 -19.05
CA TRP A 317 -28.70 11.71 -19.25
C TRP A 317 -29.04 12.57 -20.49
N ALA A 318 -28.07 13.15 -21.18
CA ALA A 318 -28.32 14.00 -22.35
C ALA A 318 -29.07 13.22 -23.45
N ILE A 319 -28.64 12.00 -23.76
CA ILE A 319 -29.28 11.18 -24.79
C ILE A 319 -30.73 10.81 -24.38
N PRO A 320 -30.97 10.27 -23.16
CA PRO A 320 -32.34 10.05 -22.68
C PRO A 320 -33.23 11.30 -22.70
N ILE A 321 -32.72 12.46 -22.28
CA ILE A 321 -33.49 13.70 -22.24
C ILE A 321 -33.86 14.16 -23.65
N VAL A 322 -32.91 14.12 -24.60
CA VAL A 322 -33.16 14.47 -26.01
C VAL A 322 -34.21 13.53 -26.63
N VAL A 323 -34.14 12.23 -26.32
CA VAL A 323 -35.12 11.23 -26.78
C VAL A 323 -36.50 11.53 -26.16
N MET A 324 -36.59 11.78 -24.86
CA MET A 324 -37.84 12.13 -24.20
C MET A 324 -38.47 13.41 -24.74
N MET A 325 -37.66 14.45 -24.97
CA MET A 325 -38.13 15.73 -25.55
C MET A 325 -38.60 15.57 -26.99
N SER A 326 -37.93 14.73 -27.80
CA SER A 326 -38.38 14.46 -29.17
C SER A 326 -39.69 13.65 -29.19
N PHE A 327 -39.85 12.65 -28.31
CA PHE A 327 -41.13 11.95 -28.14
C PHE A 327 -42.25 12.90 -27.67
N LEU A 328 -41.98 13.80 -26.72
CA LEU A 328 -42.96 14.79 -26.25
C LEU A 328 -43.35 15.76 -27.37
N ALA A 329 -42.39 16.22 -28.19
CA ALA A 329 -42.66 17.09 -29.33
C ALA A 329 -43.50 16.39 -30.41
N VAL A 330 -43.20 15.11 -30.71
CA VAL A 330 -44.00 14.30 -31.64
C VAL A 330 -45.40 14.05 -31.07
N TYR A 331 -45.50 13.70 -29.79
CA TYR A 331 -46.78 13.49 -29.09
C TYR A 331 -47.66 14.74 -29.12
N TRP A 332 -47.10 15.91 -28.78
CA TRP A 332 -47.80 17.20 -28.88
C TRP A 332 -48.20 17.53 -30.31
N ARG A 333 -47.38 17.20 -31.31
CA ARG A 333 -47.70 17.44 -32.72
C ARG A 333 -48.80 16.50 -33.22
N CYS A 334 -48.81 15.25 -32.79
CA CYS A 334 -49.84 14.25 -33.15
C CYS A 334 -51.19 14.53 -32.48
N ILE A 335 -51.20 14.96 -31.21
CA ILE A 335 -52.45 15.28 -30.49
C ILE A 335 -52.96 16.69 -30.84
N GLY A 336 -52.07 17.67 -30.97
CA GLY A 336 -52.40 19.01 -31.44
C GLY A 336 -52.90 19.06 -32.89
N ALA A 337 -52.50 18.10 -33.73
CA ALA A 337 -53.07 17.93 -35.07
C ALA A 337 -54.51 17.38 -35.04
N ARG A 338 -54.85 16.56 -34.04
CA ARG A 338 -56.22 16.00 -33.90
C ARG A 338 -57.25 17.07 -33.50
N GLY A 339 -56.83 18.13 -32.82
CA GLY A 339 -57.68 19.28 -32.49
C GLY A 339 -57.97 20.24 -33.67
N ARG A 340 -57.31 20.08 -34.83
CA ARG A 340 -57.50 20.95 -36.02
C ARG A 340 -58.20 20.26 -37.20
N ILE A 341 -58.56 18.98 -37.09
CA ILE A 341 -59.31 18.22 -38.13
C ILE A 341 -60.74 17.95 -37.65
N GLY A 342 -61.42 19.00 -37.17
CA GLY A 342 -62.78 18.93 -36.64
C GLY A 342 -63.69 20.04 -37.16
N ARG A 343 -63.50 20.49 -38.41
CA ARG A 343 -64.42 21.41 -39.09
C ARG A 343 -64.46 21.14 -40.59
N SER A 344 -65.18 20.09 -40.98
CA SER A 344 -66.03 20.06 -42.16
C SER A 344 -66.69 18.69 -42.25
N VAL A 345 -68.01 18.71 -42.36
CA VAL A 345 -68.94 17.79 -43.03
C VAL A 345 -70.17 17.54 -42.15
N LEU A 346 -71.16 18.43 -42.27
CA LEU A 346 -72.57 18.08 -42.11
C LEU A 346 -73.37 18.94 -43.11
N PRO A 347 -74.08 18.35 -44.09
CA PRO A 347 -75.03 19.09 -44.91
C PRO A 347 -76.33 19.27 -44.12
N LEU A 348 -76.73 20.51 -43.87
CA LEU A 348 -78.06 20.82 -43.34
C LEU A 348 -79.08 20.78 -44.47
N TYR A 349 -79.96 19.79 -44.34
CA TYR A 349 -81.24 19.64 -45.00
C TYR A 349 -82.10 20.89 -44.77
N ASN A 350 -82.55 21.56 -45.83
CA ASN A 350 -83.63 22.54 -45.73
C ASN A 350 -84.55 22.41 -46.96
N GLY A 351 -85.71 21.78 -46.74
CA GLY A 351 -86.78 21.67 -47.73
C GLY A 351 -87.93 22.62 -47.40
N SER A 352 -88.34 23.44 -48.37
CA SER A 352 -89.74 23.65 -48.81
C SER A 352 -89.77 24.89 -49.73
N PHE A 353 -90.01 24.71 -51.04
CA PHE A 353 -91.31 24.67 -51.73
C PHE A 353 -91.95 26.04 -52.00
N ARG A 354 -91.76 26.54 -53.23
CA ARG A 354 -92.69 27.33 -54.07
C ARG A 354 -92.09 27.27 -55.50
N SER A 355 -92.58 26.44 -56.44
CA SER A 355 -93.78 26.63 -57.30
C SER A 355 -93.82 28.06 -57.88
N SER A 356 -93.88 28.34 -59.19
CA SER A 356 -94.28 27.57 -60.36
C SER A 356 -93.93 28.39 -61.63
N SER A 357 -93.71 27.64 -62.72
CA SER A 357 -93.89 27.90 -64.16
C SER A 357 -94.07 29.32 -64.75
N GLY A 358 -93.45 29.53 -65.91
CA GLY A 358 -93.78 30.64 -66.82
C GLY A 358 -92.83 30.74 -68.01
N ARG A 359 -92.87 29.77 -68.92
CA ARG A 359 -92.16 29.78 -70.22
C ARG A 359 -93.21 30.09 -71.30
N PRO A 360 -93.03 31.09 -72.16
CA PRO A 360 -93.65 31.09 -73.48
C PRO A 360 -92.66 30.55 -74.52
N ARG A 361 -93.17 29.67 -75.37
CA ARG A 361 -92.62 29.23 -76.66
C ARG A 361 -93.36 30.00 -77.76
N THR A 362 -92.75 29.99 -78.96
CA THR A 362 -93.20 30.35 -80.34
C THR A 362 -92.36 31.52 -80.88
N ASP A 363 -91.68 31.45 -82.02
CA ASP A 363 -91.47 30.42 -83.06
C ASP A 363 -90.04 30.57 -83.63
#